data_AF-A0A9D3PE95-F1
#
_entry.id   AF-A0A9D3PE95-F1
#
_cell.length_a   1.000
_cell.length_b   1.000
_cell.length_c   1.000
_cell.angle_alpha   90.00
_cell.angle_beta   90.00
_cell.angle_gamma   90.00
#
_symmetry.space_group_name_H-M   'P 1'
#
loop_
_entity.id
_entity.type
_entity.pdbx_description
1 polymer ?
#
loop_
_entity_poly.entity_id
_entity_poly.type
_entity_poly.pdbx_seq_one_letter_code
_entity_poly.pdbx_strand_id
1 'polypeptide(L)'
;MLRLLRRQGRRFGGCMYSQRRCHHHKSVMAIRREDINVWERRAPLAPRHIKEITNAGYKVLVQPSNRRAIHERYYEKAGAIIQEDISEASLIIGVKRPPEEKVFTRKTYAFFSHTIKAQEANMGLLDDMLKKEVRLIDYEKMVDANGFRIVAFGQWAGVAGMINILHGLGLRFLALGHHTPFMHIGMAHNYRNVSQAVQAVRDCGYEISLGLMPKSIGPLTFVFTGTGNVSKGAQEIINELPCEFVEPHDLKEVSKSGDMSKVYATVLSRHHHLVRKTDGVYDPLEYEHHPELYTSHFRESIAPYTTCLINGIYWDPHTPRLLRRLDAQRLMRPVERSAPTMEGSPELPHKLLAICDISADTGGSIEFMTECTTIDKPFCMYDADQHIDHDSVEGNGILMCSIDNLPAQLPIEATEYFGDRLCPYIWEMLQSDATRPLDQEEFSPQVRDAVITTNGKLTPKFEYIHKLREKSAVTVWWCASLPKTLHG
;
A
#
# COMPACT_ATOMS: atom_id res chain seq x y z
N MET A 1 -62.44 -4.84 61.25
CA MET A 1 -61.43 -5.82 61.72
C MET A 1 -60.25 -5.70 60.77
N LEU A 2 -58.99 -5.43 61.11
CA LEU A 2 -58.27 -5.35 62.38
C LEU A 2 -57.08 -4.36 62.19
N ARG A 3 -56.98 -3.41 63.13
CA ARG A 3 -55.80 -2.78 63.76
C ARG A 3 -54.61 -2.23 62.93
N LEU A 4 -54.51 -0.90 63.05
CA LEU A 4 -53.30 -0.08 63.17
C LEU A 4 -52.21 -0.69 64.07
N LEU A 5 -50.94 -0.48 63.67
CA LEU A 5 -49.81 -0.28 64.60
C LEU A 5 -48.91 0.86 64.07
N ARG A 6 -48.76 1.87 64.92
CA ARG A 6 -47.90 3.05 64.76
C ARG A 6 -46.71 2.85 65.70
N ARG A 7 -45.46 3.09 65.25
CA ARG A 7 -44.34 3.38 66.16
C ARG A 7 -43.43 4.46 65.59
N GLN A 8 -43.02 5.34 66.49
CA GLN A 8 -42.33 6.61 66.32
C GLN A 8 -40.82 6.44 66.07
N GLY A 9 -40.25 7.41 65.36
CA GLY A 9 -39.10 8.20 65.84
C GLY A 9 -37.69 7.74 65.44
N ARG A 10 -37.02 8.57 64.63
CA ARG A 10 -35.83 9.35 65.05
C ARG A 10 -35.32 10.22 63.90
N ARG A 11 -35.31 11.54 64.11
CA ARG A 11 -34.48 12.49 63.35
C ARG A 11 -33.02 12.24 63.73
N PHE A 12 -32.17 12.01 62.74
CA PHE A 12 -30.74 12.26 62.84
C PHE A 12 -30.38 13.27 61.75
N GLY A 13 -29.89 14.43 62.18
CA GLY A 13 -29.17 15.35 61.31
C GLY A 13 -27.83 14.72 60.95
N GLY A 14 -27.53 14.70 59.65
CA GLY A 14 -26.26 14.24 59.09
C GLY A 14 -25.73 15.31 58.16
N CYS A 15 -24.57 15.85 58.54
CA CYS A 15 -23.79 16.87 57.86
C CYS A 15 -23.46 16.49 56.40
N MET A 16 -23.29 17.53 55.58
CA MET A 16 -22.85 17.51 54.19
C MET A 16 -21.67 16.57 53.93
N TYR A 17 -21.76 15.81 52.84
CA TYR A 17 -20.63 15.65 51.92
C TYR A 17 -21.19 15.72 50.50
N SER A 18 -20.92 16.84 49.82
CA SER A 18 -21.09 16.90 48.38
C SER A 18 -20.12 15.91 47.78
N GLN A 19 -20.65 14.81 47.24
CA GLN A 19 -19.89 14.00 46.30
C GLN A 19 -19.63 14.89 45.10
N ARG A 20 -18.46 15.55 45.08
CA ARG A 20 -17.85 16.03 43.85
C ARG A 20 -17.71 14.79 42.97
N ARG A 21 -18.66 14.59 42.05
CA ARG A 21 -18.44 13.77 40.85
C ARG A 21 -17.34 14.48 40.09
N CYS A 22 -16.08 14.15 40.39
CA CYS A 22 -14.98 14.39 39.48
C CYS A 22 -15.28 13.55 38.24
N HIS A 23 -15.96 14.13 37.25
CA HIS A 23 -15.92 13.60 35.90
C HIS A 23 -14.48 13.76 35.42
N HIS A 24 -13.62 12.78 35.71
CA HIS A 24 -12.44 12.56 34.88
C HIS A 24 -12.98 12.40 33.46
N HIS A 25 -12.86 13.46 32.67
CA HIS A 25 -13.28 13.40 31.28
C HIS A 25 -12.40 12.32 30.64
N LYS A 26 -13.05 11.29 30.09
CA LYS A 26 -12.35 10.28 29.31
C LYS A 26 -11.53 10.98 28.22
N SER A 27 -10.37 10.43 27.91
CA SER A 27 -9.50 10.93 26.83
C SER A 27 -10.28 11.18 25.54
N VAL A 28 -9.86 12.19 24.80
CA VAL A 28 -10.52 12.62 23.56
C VAL A 28 -9.65 12.21 22.38
N MET A 29 -10.24 11.52 21.39
CA MET A 29 -9.57 11.21 20.13
C MET A 29 -10.05 12.15 19.04
N ALA A 30 -9.17 12.50 18.11
CA ALA A 30 -9.52 13.17 16.88
C ALA A 30 -9.07 12.40 15.63
N ILE A 31 -9.96 12.32 14.63
CA ILE A 31 -9.58 12.02 13.25
C ILE A 31 -9.34 13.34 12.54
N ARG A 32 -8.09 13.60 12.15
CA ARG A 32 -7.77 14.75 11.31
C ARG A 32 -8.27 14.55 9.88
N ARG A 33 -8.41 15.63 9.12
CA ARG A 33 -8.59 15.53 7.66
C ARG A 33 -7.25 15.30 6.97
N GLU A 34 -7.26 14.53 5.90
CA GLU A 34 -6.11 14.35 5.03
C GLU A 34 -6.00 15.52 4.03
N ASP A 35 -4.78 16.06 3.90
CA ASP A 35 -4.50 17.22 3.06
C ASP A 35 -3.19 17.08 2.25
N ILE A 36 -2.54 15.91 2.28
CA ILE A 36 -1.24 15.67 1.62
C ILE A 36 -1.31 15.78 0.09
N ASN A 37 -2.41 15.28 -0.52
CA ASN A 37 -2.68 15.40 -1.96
C ASN A 37 -4.19 15.24 -2.22
N VAL A 38 -4.59 15.37 -3.48
CA VAL A 38 -6.01 15.30 -3.91
C VAL A 38 -6.59 13.88 -3.86
N TRP A 39 -5.74 12.86 -3.98
CA TRP A 39 -6.13 11.45 -4.03
C TRP A 39 -6.31 10.81 -2.66
N GLU A 40 -5.70 11.37 -1.61
CA GLU A 40 -5.84 10.87 -0.25
C GLU A 40 -7.23 11.19 0.32
N ARG A 41 -8.17 10.29 0.04
CA ARG A 41 -9.58 10.36 0.46
C ARG A 41 -9.92 9.35 1.55
N ARG A 42 -8.94 8.55 2.00
CA ARG A 42 -9.11 7.56 3.07
C ARG A 42 -9.23 8.23 4.43
N ALA A 43 -9.58 7.43 5.43
CA ALA A 43 -9.48 7.78 6.84
C ALA A 43 -8.84 6.62 7.61
N PRO A 44 -8.27 6.86 8.80
CA PRO A 44 -7.69 5.79 9.61
C PRO A 44 -8.75 4.86 10.22
N LEU A 45 -9.99 5.34 10.40
CA LEU A 45 -11.10 4.55 10.93
C LEU A 45 -12.41 4.85 10.18
N ALA A 46 -13.12 3.79 9.82
CA ALA A 46 -14.50 3.85 9.32
C ALA A 46 -15.53 4.15 10.44
N PRO A 47 -16.75 4.63 10.12
CA PRO A 47 -17.80 4.96 11.09
C PRO A 47 -18.16 3.84 12.07
N ARG A 48 -18.07 2.57 11.67
CA ARG A 48 -18.35 1.44 12.58
C ARG A 48 -17.36 1.36 13.75
N HIS A 49 -16.06 1.56 13.50
CA HIS A 49 -15.05 1.62 14.56
C HIS A 49 -15.30 2.83 15.48
N ILE A 50 -15.72 3.95 14.89
CA ILE A 50 -16.07 5.14 15.67
C ILE A 50 -17.25 4.89 16.59
N LYS A 51 -18.26 4.16 16.10
CA LYS A 51 -19.41 3.74 16.90
C LYS A 51 -19.00 2.86 18.08
N GLU A 52 -18.02 1.98 17.90
CA GLU A 52 -17.47 1.18 19.01
C GLU A 52 -16.85 2.06 20.09
N ILE A 53 -16.04 3.05 19.68
CA ILE A 53 -15.34 3.98 20.58
C ILE A 53 -16.32 4.92 21.32
N THR A 54 -17.31 5.46 20.62
CA THR A 54 -18.32 6.36 21.22
C THR A 54 -19.28 5.61 22.14
N ASN A 55 -19.67 4.37 21.80
CA ASN A 55 -20.45 3.50 22.69
C ASN A 55 -19.68 3.17 23.98
N ALA A 56 -18.36 3.08 23.94
CA ALA A 56 -17.51 2.95 25.12
C ALA A 56 -17.41 4.27 25.94
N GLY A 57 -18.07 5.34 25.50
CA GLY A 57 -18.18 6.62 26.20
C GLY A 57 -17.01 7.57 25.97
N TYR A 58 -16.15 7.32 24.98
CA TYR A 58 -15.09 8.24 24.59
C TYR A 58 -15.63 9.31 23.64
N LYS A 59 -15.14 10.54 23.79
CA LYS A 59 -15.44 11.62 22.85
C LYS A 59 -14.54 11.48 21.63
N VAL A 60 -15.16 11.45 20.45
CA VAL A 60 -14.46 11.37 19.17
C VAL A 60 -14.76 12.63 18.36
N LEU A 61 -13.72 13.37 18.04
CA LEU A 61 -13.74 14.53 17.16
C LEU A 61 -13.38 14.11 15.75
N VAL A 62 -14.04 14.66 14.74
CA VAL A 62 -13.69 14.45 13.35
C VAL A 62 -13.62 15.80 12.66
N GLN A 63 -12.46 16.12 12.07
CA GLN A 63 -12.35 17.34 11.28
C GLN A 63 -13.24 17.25 10.02
N PRO A 64 -14.00 18.32 9.69
CA PRO A 64 -14.73 18.41 8.44
C PRO A 64 -13.80 18.20 7.24
N SER A 65 -14.26 17.47 6.23
CA SER A 65 -13.52 17.25 4.99
C SER A 65 -14.45 16.87 3.84
N ASN A 66 -14.48 17.73 2.82
CA ASN A 66 -15.15 17.44 1.55
C ASN A 66 -14.35 16.48 0.65
N ARG A 67 -13.10 16.15 1.02
CA ARG A 67 -12.24 15.21 0.28
C ARG A 67 -12.44 13.76 0.74
N ARG A 68 -12.75 13.55 2.02
CA ARG A 68 -12.91 12.21 2.60
C ARG A 68 -14.01 11.44 1.87
N ALA A 69 -13.71 10.20 1.45
CA ALA A 69 -14.64 9.37 0.69
C ALA A 69 -15.90 8.99 1.50
N ILE A 70 -15.72 8.75 2.81
CA ILE A 70 -16.84 8.52 3.72
C ILE A 70 -17.35 9.87 4.23
N HIS A 71 -18.59 10.19 3.85
CA HIS A 71 -19.24 11.45 4.20
C HIS A 71 -19.39 11.63 5.72
N GLU A 72 -19.19 12.85 6.23
CA GLU A 72 -19.22 13.19 7.66
C GLU A 72 -20.51 12.79 8.40
N ARG A 73 -21.68 12.93 7.75
CA ARG A 73 -22.97 12.40 8.25
C ARG A 73 -22.92 10.96 8.80
N TYR A 74 -22.04 10.11 8.26
CA TYR A 74 -21.90 8.74 8.75
C TYR A 74 -21.08 8.68 10.05
N TYR A 75 -20.10 9.56 10.21
CA TYR A 75 -19.37 9.75 11.47
C TYR A 75 -20.27 10.36 12.55
N GLU A 76 -21.11 11.35 12.22
CA GLU A 76 -22.11 11.91 13.14
C GLU A 76 -23.08 10.83 13.64
N LYS A 77 -23.62 10.02 12.73
CA LYS A 77 -24.49 8.89 13.08
C LYS A 77 -23.79 7.83 13.95
N ALA A 78 -22.46 7.75 13.88
CA ALA A 78 -21.64 6.92 14.74
C ALA A 78 -21.33 7.57 16.10
N GLY A 79 -21.84 8.77 16.38
CA GLY A 79 -21.65 9.48 17.64
C GLY A 79 -20.42 10.39 17.68
N ALA A 80 -19.73 10.61 16.55
CA ALA A 80 -18.65 11.58 16.49
C ALA A 80 -19.17 13.02 16.45
N ILE A 81 -18.33 13.95 16.89
CA ILE A 81 -18.58 15.40 16.82
C ILE A 81 -17.76 15.95 15.65
N ILE A 82 -18.45 16.53 14.67
CA ILE A 82 -17.80 17.20 13.53
C ILE A 82 -17.41 18.60 13.97
N GLN A 83 -16.10 18.88 14.04
CA GLN A 83 -15.60 20.20 14.42
C GLN A 83 -14.19 20.46 13.88
N GLU A 84 -13.92 21.73 13.60
CA GLU A 84 -12.66 22.16 13.00
C GLU A 84 -11.48 22.10 13.98
N ASP A 85 -11.68 22.67 15.17
CA ASP A 85 -10.70 22.65 16.24
C ASP A 85 -10.69 21.27 16.91
N ILE A 86 -9.52 20.64 16.93
CA ILE A 86 -9.29 19.34 17.55
C ILE A 86 -8.23 19.40 18.66
N SER A 87 -7.88 20.61 19.12
CA SER A 87 -6.85 20.85 20.14
C SER A 87 -7.15 20.16 21.48
N GLU A 88 -8.42 19.89 21.77
CA GLU A 88 -8.87 19.13 22.95
C GLU A 88 -8.38 17.67 22.94
N ALA A 89 -8.18 17.08 21.75
CA ALA A 89 -7.80 15.67 21.63
C ALA A 89 -6.43 15.38 22.27
N SER A 90 -6.32 14.27 23.00
CA SER A 90 -5.05 13.73 23.47
C SER A 90 -4.40 12.85 22.41
N LEU A 91 -5.22 12.10 21.65
CA LEU A 91 -4.82 11.27 20.52
C LEU A 91 -5.34 11.86 19.21
N ILE A 92 -4.45 12.14 18.27
CA ILE A 92 -4.80 12.61 16.92
C ILE A 92 -4.32 11.59 15.90
N ILE A 93 -5.25 10.99 15.15
CA ILE A 93 -4.95 9.96 14.15
C ILE A 93 -5.26 10.44 12.74
N GLY A 94 -4.42 10.02 11.79
CA GLY A 94 -4.58 10.24 10.35
C GLY A 94 -3.98 9.07 9.58
N VAL A 95 -4.22 9.01 8.27
CA VAL A 95 -3.54 8.06 7.38
C VAL A 95 -2.13 8.57 7.08
N LYS A 96 -2.00 9.83 6.67
CA LYS A 96 -0.72 10.45 6.32
C LYS A 96 -0.38 11.56 7.29
N ARG A 97 0.84 12.08 7.14
CA ARG A 97 1.37 13.17 7.96
C ARG A 97 0.55 14.47 7.87
N PRO A 98 0.43 15.23 8.96
CA PRO A 98 -0.13 16.58 8.93
C PRO A 98 0.88 17.60 8.40
N PRO A 99 0.42 18.79 7.96
CA PRO A 99 1.28 19.95 7.77
C PRO A 99 1.94 20.35 9.09
N GLU A 100 3.20 20.78 9.02
CA GLU A 100 4.05 21.05 10.18
C GLU A 100 3.44 22.14 11.09
N GLU A 101 2.87 23.17 10.48
CA GLU A 101 2.23 24.30 11.15
C GLU A 101 0.95 23.92 11.91
N LYS A 102 0.36 22.76 11.61
CA LYS A 102 -0.88 22.25 12.24
C LYS A 102 -0.64 21.22 13.34
N VAL A 103 0.62 20.93 13.67
CA VAL A 103 0.97 19.99 14.75
C VAL A 103 0.80 20.66 16.11
N PHE A 104 0.04 20.04 17.01
CA PHE A 104 -0.17 20.51 18.38
C PHE A 104 0.93 20.01 19.34
N THR A 105 1.29 20.86 20.29
CA THR A 105 2.29 20.57 21.33
C THR A 105 1.78 19.52 22.34
N ARG A 106 2.66 18.60 22.73
CA ARG A 106 2.43 17.58 23.78
C ARG A 106 1.18 16.74 23.55
N LYS A 107 0.97 16.29 22.32
CA LYS A 107 -0.09 15.35 21.93
C LYS A 107 0.49 14.02 21.47
N THR A 108 -0.33 12.98 21.50
CA THR A 108 -0.02 11.70 20.86
C THR A 108 -0.59 11.73 19.44
N TYR A 109 0.24 11.42 18.46
CA TYR A 109 -0.13 11.29 17.06
C TYR A 109 0.09 9.86 16.57
N ALA A 110 -0.79 9.37 15.70
CA ALA A 110 -0.55 8.11 14.98
C ALA A 110 -0.88 8.25 13.48
N PHE A 111 0.10 7.98 12.61
CA PHE A 111 -0.02 8.00 11.15
C PHE A 111 1.22 7.39 10.48
N PHE A 112 1.18 7.15 9.16
CA PHE A 112 2.39 6.80 8.41
C PHE A 112 3.30 8.02 8.25
N SER A 113 4.38 8.11 9.04
CA SER A 113 5.19 9.33 9.10
C SER A 113 6.22 9.43 7.99
N HIS A 114 6.66 8.28 7.45
CA HIS A 114 7.74 8.20 6.46
C HIS A 114 9.02 8.91 6.93
N THR A 115 9.37 8.78 8.21
CA THR A 115 10.57 9.39 8.80
C THR A 115 11.69 8.38 9.08
N ILE A 116 11.36 7.09 9.18
CA ILE A 116 12.24 6.02 9.66
C ILE A 116 13.44 5.71 8.75
N LYS A 117 13.43 6.15 7.48
CA LYS A 117 14.55 6.03 6.54
C LYS A 117 15.25 7.37 6.32
N ALA A 118 15.02 8.35 7.20
CA ALA A 118 15.52 9.72 7.09
C ALA A 118 15.16 10.40 5.75
N GLN A 119 13.95 10.17 5.26
CA GLN A 119 13.46 10.77 4.02
C GLN A 119 13.41 12.29 4.16
N GLU A 120 14.19 12.99 3.32
CA GLU A 120 14.44 14.44 3.42
C GLU A 120 13.14 15.25 3.53
N ALA A 121 12.14 14.93 2.69
CA ALA A 121 10.86 15.61 2.66
C ALA A 121 10.06 15.59 3.99
N ASN A 122 10.40 14.67 4.92
CA ASN A 122 9.70 14.49 6.19
C ASN A 122 10.54 14.88 7.41
N MET A 123 11.79 15.29 7.23
CA MET A 123 12.67 15.63 8.36
C MET A 123 12.26 16.94 9.05
N GLY A 124 11.73 17.92 8.31
CA GLY A 124 11.15 19.14 8.90
C GLY A 124 10.06 18.82 9.91
N LEU A 125 9.08 18.01 9.52
CA LEU A 125 8.03 17.52 10.42
C LEU A 125 8.58 16.80 11.64
N LEU A 126 9.59 15.93 11.48
CA LEU A 126 10.20 15.21 12.61
C LEU A 126 10.83 16.19 13.60
N ASP A 127 11.56 17.19 13.12
CA ASP A 127 12.17 18.24 13.95
C ASP A 127 11.09 19.04 14.70
N ASP A 128 9.99 19.37 14.01
CA ASP A 128 8.86 20.08 14.60
C ASP A 128 8.16 19.25 15.67
N MET A 129 8.03 17.93 15.48
CA MET A 129 7.47 16.99 16.45
C MET A 129 8.34 16.84 17.69
N LEU A 130 9.68 16.80 17.53
CA LEU A 130 10.62 16.81 18.64
C LEU A 130 10.49 18.12 19.44
N LYS A 131 10.51 19.27 18.76
CA LYS A 131 10.36 20.59 19.40
C LYS A 131 9.04 20.74 20.15
N LYS A 132 7.96 20.20 19.60
CA LYS A 132 6.60 20.24 20.17
C LYS A 132 6.36 19.12 21.20
N GLU A 133 7.37 18.33 21.54
CA GLU A 133 7.27 17.21 22.48
C GLU A 133 6.13 16.24 22.13
N VAL A 134 5.91 16.00 20.83
CA VAL A 134 4.90 15.07 20.33
C VAL A 134 5.33 13.64 20.59
N ARG A 135 4.38 12.80 20.99
CA ARG A 135 4.53 11.35 20.93
C ARG A 135 4.05 10.84 19.58
N LEU A 136 4.96 10.46 18.69
CA LEU A 136 4.63 9.97 17.36
C LEU A 136 4.65 8.45 17.32
N ILE A 137 3.51 7.84 17.00
CA ILE A 137 3.37 6.40 16.70
C ILE A 137 3.32 6.24 15.17
N ASP A 138 4.27 5.50 14.60
CA ASP A 138 4.28 5.22 13.16
C ASP A 138 3.68 3.85 12.84
N TYR A 139 2.59 3.83 12.08
CA TYR A 139 1.93 2.59 11.66
C TYR A 139 2.86 1.65 10.89
N GLU A 140 3.89 2.15 10.19
CA GLU A 140 4.87 1.33 9.50
C GLU A 140 5.69 0.43 10.44
N LYS A 141 5.79 0.82 11.72
CA LYS A 141 6.55 0.10 12.76
C LYS A 141 5.67 -0.72 13.70
N MET A 142 4.36 -0.76 13.47
CA MET A 142 3.46 -1.71 14.15
C MET A 142 3.61 -3.09 13.50
N VAL A 143 4.48 -3.92 14.08
CA VAL A 143 4.79 -5.27 13.61
C VAL A 143 4.46 -6.35 14.65
N ASP A 144 4.11 -7.54 14.19
CA ASP A 144 3.91 -8.70 15.06
C ASP A 144 5.25 -9.30 15.52
N ALA A 145 5.19 -10.38 16.31
CA ALA A 145 6.38 -11.05 16.84
C ALA A 145 7.30 -11.63 15.75
N ASN A 146 6.79 -11.86 14.54
CA ASN A 146 7.55 -12.35 13.39
C ASN A 146 8.03 -11.21 12.48
N GLY A 147 7.78 -9.95 12.85
CA GLY A 147 8.15 -8.78 12.06
C GLY A 147 7.16 -8.42 10.94
N PHE A 148 6.01 -9.09 10.83
CA PHE A 148 5.01 -8.74 9.83
C PHE A 148 4.23 -7.49 10.24
N ARG A 149 4.03 -6.58 9.28
CA ARG A 149 3.24 -5.36 9.52
C ARG A 149 1.79 -5.72 9.84
N ILE A 150 1.30 -5.21 10.96
CA ILE A 150 -0.05 -5.46 11.46
C ILE A 150 -1.05 -4.58 10.71
N VAL A 151 -0.70 -3.30 10.53
CA VAL A 151 -1.58 -2.30 9.91
C VAL A 151 -0.95 -1.83 8.60
N ALA A 152 -1.52 -2.29 7.48
CA ALA A 152 -1.04 -1.97 6.14
C ALA A 152 -2.19 -2.05 5.13
N PHE A 153 -1.99 -1.51 3.93
CA PHE A 153 -2.99 -1.51 2.85
C PHE A 153 -2.71 -2.55 1.75
N GLY A 154 -1.87 -3.54 2.00
CA GLY A 154 -1.33 -4.44 0.97
C GLY A 154 -2.41 -5.10 0.09
N GLN A 155 -3.49 -5.63 0.69
CA GLN A 155 -4.57 -6.27 -0.07
C GLN A 155 -5.22 -5.29 -1.07
N TRP A 156 -5.57 -4.09 -0.63
CA TRP A 156 -6.19 -3.07 -1.48
C TRP A 156 -5.23 -2.47 -2.51
N ALA A 157 -3.92 -2.50 -2.25
CA ALA A 157 -2.93 -2.19 -3.27
C ALA A 157 -2.93 -3.26 -4.37
N GLY A 158 -3.00 -4.54 -3.99
CA GLY A 158 -3.19 -5.68 -4.90
C GLY A 158 -4.43 -5.54 -5.78
N VAL A 159 -5.58 -5.31 -5.15
CA VAL A 159 -6.88 -5.15 -5.84
C VAL A 159 -6.84 -3.99 -6.84
N ALA A 160 -6.43 -2.79 -6.39
CA ALA A 160 -6.39 -1.61 -7.25
C ALA A 160 -5.32 -1.74 -8.36
N GLY A 161 -4.16 -2.31 -8.05
CA GLY A 161 -3.09 -2.56 -9.02
C GLY A 161 -3.54 -3.52 -10.12
N MET A 162 -4.22 -4.60 -9.75
CA MET A 162 -4.76 -5.55 -10.72
C MET A 162 -5.82 -4.92 -11.63
N ILE A 163 -6.79 -4.18 -11.07
CA ILE A 163 -7.80 -3.48 -11.87
C ILE A 163 -7.13 -2.51 -12.86
N ASN A 164 -6.15 -1.72 -12.38
CA ASN A 164 -5.44 -0.77 -13.21
C ASN A 164 -4.65 -1.44 -14.33
N ILE A 165 -3.92 -2.52 -14.06
CA ILE A 165 -3.13 -3.17 -15.12
C ILE A 165 -4.02 -3.89 -16.15
N LEU A 166 -5.19 -4.40 -15.76
CA LEU A 166 -6.18 -4.92 -16.71
C LEU A 166 -6.70 -3.81 -17.64
N HIS A 167 -7.00 -2.63 -17.10
CA HIS A 167 -7.32 -1.45 -17.91
C HIS A 167 -6.16 -1.06 -18.83
N GLY A 168 -4.93 -1.03 -18.30
CA GLY A 168 -3.71 -0.73 -19.05
C GLY A 168 -3.46 -1.72 -20.20
N LEU A 169 -3.70 -3.01 -19.97
CA LEU A 169 -3.64 -4.04 -21.02
C LEU A 169 -4.67 -3.78 -22.12
N GLY A 170 -5.88 -3.34 -21.78
CA GLY A 170 -6.85 -2.87 -22.77
C GLY A 170 -6.25 -1.81 -23.68
N LEU A 171 -5.77 -0.71 -23.09
CA LEU A 171 -5.12 0.39 -23.84
C LEU A 171 -3.94 -0.11 -24.68
N ARG A 172 -3.11 -1.00 -24.12
CA ARG A 172 -1.93 -1.55 -24.79
C ARG A 172 -2.32 -2.42 -25.98
N PHE A 173 -3.32 -3.28 -25.84
CA PHE A 173 -3.83 -4.09 -26.95
C PHE A 173 -4.40 -3.20 -28.06
N LEU A 174 -5.16 -2.16 -27.71
CA LEU A 174 -5.69 -1.22 -28.70
C LEU A 174 -4.57 -0.53 -29.48
N ALA A 175 -3.53 -0.06 -28.78
CA ALA A 175 -2.36 0.57 -29.40
C ALA A 175 -1.56 -0.39 -30.32
N LEU A 176 -1.67 -1.70 -30.07
CA LEU A 176 -1.09 -2.76 -30.90
C LEU A 176 -2.04 -3.25 -32.01
N GLY A 177 -3.20 -2.60 -32.21
CA GLY A 177 -4.15 -2.93 -33.27
C GLY A 177 -5.18 -3.99 -32.88
N HIS A 178 -5.39 -4.23 -31.59
CA HIS A 178 -6.33 -5.22 -31.08
C HIS A 178 -7.43 -4.62 -30.21
N HIS A 179 -8.67 -4.77 -30.65
CA HIS A 179 -9.81 -4.61 -29.75
C HIS A 179 -9.97 -5.89 -28.91
N THR A 180 -10.02 -5.73 -27.58
CA THR A 180 -10.17 -6.84 -26.63
C THR A 180 -11.17 -6.46 -25.54
N PRO A 181 -11.80 -7.42 -24.85
CA PRO A 181 -12.74 -7.15 -23.75
C PRO A 181 -12.14 -6.30 -22.61
N PHE A 182 -10.81 -6.33 -22.43
CA PHE A 182 -10.11 -5.50 -21.45
C PHE A 182 -10.34 -3.99 -21.66
N MET A 183 -10.68 -3.55 -22.88
CA MET A 183 -10.98 -2.14 -23.20
C MET A 183 -12.11 -1.54 -22.36
N HIS A 184 -13.01 -2.37 -21.84
CA HIS A 184 -14.18 -1.93 -21.08
C HIS A 184 -13.95 -1.89 -19.57
N ILE A 185 -12.78 -2.33 -19.10
CA ILE A 185 -12.37 -2.15 -17.70
C ILE A 185 -11.83 -0.73 -17.55
N GLY A 186 -12.44 0.09 -16.70
CA GLY A 186 -11.90 1.39 -16.28
C GLY A 186 -10.86 1.29 -15.16
N MET A 187 -10.16 2.40 -14.90
CA MET A 187 -9.27 2.55 -13.75
C MET A 187 -10.00 2.36 -12.41
N ALA A 188 -9.31 1.88 -11.38
CA ALA A 188 -9.93 1.57 -10.07
C ALA A 188 -10.71 2.75 -9.47
N HIS A 189 -10.23 3.98 -9.64
CA HIS A 189 -10.89 5.18 -9.12
C HIS A 189 -12.15 5.61 -9.88
N ASN A 190 -12.41 5.04 -11.07
CA ASN A 190 -13.62 5.30 -11.84
C ASN A 190 -14.85 4.58 -11.26
N TYR A 191 -14.63 3.56 -10.44
CA TYR A 191 -15.70 2.82 -9.79
C TYR A 191 -16.06 3.42 -8.45
N ARG A 192 -17.34 3.39 -8.09
CA ARG A 192 -17.81 3.88 -6.79
C ARG A 192 -17.34 3.00 -5.62
N ASN A 193 -17.22 1.71 -5.89
CA ASN A 193 -16.83 0.67 -4.94
C ASN A 193 -16.23 -0.52 -5.69
N VAL A 194 -15.59 -1.42 -4.94
CA VAL A 194 -14.95 -2.61 -5.50
C VAL A 194 -15.92 -3.52 -6.25
N SER A 195 -17.19 -3.62 -5.80
CA SER A 195 -18.17 -4.50 -6.42
C SER A 195 -18.48 -4.10 -7.88
N GLN A 196 -18.50 -2.81 -8.19
CA GLN A 196 -18.64 -2.32 -9.57
C GLN A 196 -17.42 -2.65 -10.42
N ALA A 197 -16.21 -2.53 -9.86
CA ALA A 197 -14.98 -2.89 -10.56
C ALA A 197 -14.95 -4.40 -10.88
N VAL A 198 -15.32 -5.23 -9.90
CA VAL A 198 -15.45 -6.68 -10.07
C VAL A 198 -16.47 -7.02 -11.16
N GLN A 199 -17.60 -6.31 -11.23
CA GLN A 199 -18.58 -6.56 -12.29
C GLN A 199 -17.99 -6.29 -13.68
N ALA A 200 -17.25 -5.19 -13.87
CA ALA A 200 -16.59 -4.91 -15.15
C ALA A 200 -15.56 -5.98 -15.53
N VAL A 201 -14.83 -6.53 -14.55
CA VAL A 201 -13.91 -7.65 -14.77
C VAL A 201 -14.67 -8.92 -15.15
N ARG A 202 -15.80 -9.21 -14.51
CA ARG A 202 -16.67 -10.36 -14.87
C ARG A 202 -17.23 -10.24 -16.28
N ASP A 203 -17.66 -9.04 -16.68
CA ASP A 203 -18.18 -8.81 -18.03
C ASP A 203 -17.08 -9.06 -19.08
N CYS A 204 -15.86 -8.57 -18.83
CA CYS A 204 -14.67 -8.90 -19.63
C CYS A 204 -14.41 -10.42 -19.66
N GLY A 205 -14.46 -11.07 -18.51
CA GLY A 205 -14.27 -12.52 -18.39
C GLY A 205 -15.31 -13.34 -19.16
N TYR A 206 -16.56 -12.89 -19.18
CA TYR A 206 -17.62 -13.52 -19.96
C TYR A 206 -17.31 -13.48 -21.46
N GLU A 207 -16.89 -12.34 -22.01
CA GLU A 207 -16.50 -12.24 -23.41
C GLU A 207 -15.28 -13.11 -23.76
N ILE A 208 -14.30 -13.18 -22.87
CA ILE A 208 -13.16 -14.11 -23.01
C ILE A 208 -13.67 -15.55 -23.10
N SER A 209 -14.59 -15.96 -22.22
CA SER A 209 -15.14 -17.34 -22.21
C SER A 209 -15.93 -17.71 -23.48
N LEU A 210 -16.47 -16.72 -24.18
CA LEU A 210 -17.12 -16.88 -25.49
C LEU A 210 -16.12 -16.97 -26.66
N GLY A 211 -14.81 -16.85 -26.39
CA GLY A 211 -13.76 -16.88 -27.40
C GLY A 211 -13.66 -15.60 -28.22
N LEU A 212 -14.08 -14.45 -27.66
CA LEU A 212 -14.04 -13.15 -28.35
C LEU A 212 -12.66 -12.47 -28.32
N MET A 213 -11.61 -13.17 -27.86
CA MET A 213 -10.23 -12.70 -27.93
C MET A 213 -9.64 -12.87 -29.34
N PRO A 214 -8.92 -11.85 -29.88
CA PRO A 214 -8.20 -11.99 -31.15
C PRO A 214 -7.16 -13.11 -31.11
N LYS A 215 -7.21 -14.03 -32.08
CA LYS A 215 -6.30 -15.19 -32.15
C LYS A 215 -4.82 -14.81 -32.24
N SER A 216 -4.51 -13.65 -32.83
CA SER A 216 -3.14 -13.17 -33.03
C SER A 216 -2.44 -12.74 -31.73
N ILE A 217 -3.20 -12.57 -30.63
CA ILE A 217 -2.66 -12.30 -29.29
C ILE A 217 -2.12 -13.59 -28.63
N GLY A 218 -2.69 -14.74 -28.99
CA GLY A 218 -2.41 -16.02 -28.34
C GLY A 218 -2.85 -16.07 -26.87
N PRO A 219 -2.45 -17.12 -26.13
CA PRO A 219 -2.83 -17.31 -24.73
C PRO A 219 -2.22 -16.25 -23.81
N LEU A 220 -3.01 -15.70 -22.89
CA LEU A 220 -2.54 -14.70 -21.92
C LEU A 220 -2.08 -15.38 -20.63
N THR A 221 -0.92 -14.95 -20.14
CA THR A 221 -0.25 -15.49 -18.96
C THR A 221 0.07 -14.38 -17.95
N PHE A 222 -0.48 -14.49 -16.74
CA PHE A 222 -0.29 -13.55 -15.64
C PHE A 222 0.61 -14.17 -14.58
N VAL A 223 1.64 -13.44 -14.16
CA VAL A 223 2.59 -13.92 -13.15
C VAL A 223 2.55 -13.01 -11.94
N PHE A 224 2.27 -13.57 -10.78
CA PHE A 224 2.25 -12.86 -9.51
C PHE A 224 3.52 -13.17 -8.72
N THR A 225 4.22 -12.16 -8.20
CA THR A 225 5.35 -12.39 -7.31
C THR A 225 4.98 -12.16 -5.85
N GLY A 226 5.44 -13.05 -4.98
CA GLY A 226 5.15 -13.04 -3.56
C GLY A 226 3.81 -13.68 -3.21
N THR A 227 3.67 -14.09 -1.95
CA THR A 227 2.49 -14.78 -1.41
C THR A 227 1.77 -13.97 -0.33
N GLY A 228 2.17 -12.70 -0.17
CA GLY A 228 1.60 -11.78 0.81
C GLY A 228 0.26 -11.17 0.37
N ASN A 229 -0.23 -10.22 1.17
CA ASN A 229 -1.55 -9.60 0.98
C ASN A 229 -1.70 -8.89 -0.37
N VAL A 230 -0.64 -8.29 -0.91
CA VAL A 230 -0.64 -7.66 -2.25
C VAL A 230 -1.01 -8.69 -3.32
N SER A 231 -0.26 -9.80 -3.37
CA SER A 231 -0.50 -10.87 -4.35
C SER A 231 -1.90 -11.46 -4.18
N LYS A 232 -2.34 -11.71 -2.94
CA LYS A 232 -3.71 -12.21 -2.67
C LYS A 232 -4.80 -11.25 -3.16
N GLY A 233 -4.67 -9.95 -2.90
CA GLY A 233 -5.64 -8.96 -3.38
C GLY A 233 -5.68 -8.85 -4.91
N ALA A 234 -4.52 -8.99 -5.57
CA ALA A 234 -4.50 -9.04 -7.04
C ALA A 234 -5.14 -10.34 -7.58
N GLN A 235 -4.93 -11.45 -6.88
CA GLN A 235 -5.56 -12.73 -7.21
C GLN A 235 -7.09 -12.71 -7.03
N GLU A 236 -7.61 -11.96 -6.06
CA GLU A 236 -9.07 -11.76 -5.92
C GLU A 236 -9.70 -11.18 -7.19
N ILE A 237 -8.97 -10.32 -7.92
CA ILE A 237 -9.46 -9.72 -9.16
C ILE A 237 -9.24 -10.62 -10.38
N ILE A 238 -8.08 -11.26 -10.54
CA ILE A 238 -7.86 -12.16 -11.70
C ILE A 238 -8.82 -13.35 -11.69
N ASN A 239 -9.23 -13.83 -10.51
CA ASN A 239 -10.19 -14.92 -10.35
C ASN A 239 -11.60 -14.60 -10.86
N GLU A 240 -11.89 -13.33 -11.14
CA GLU A 240 -13.15 -12.89 -11.73
C GLU A 240 -13.14 -12.98 -13.27
N LEU A 241 -11.98 -13.29 -13.88
CA LEU A 241 -11.85 -13.76 -15.26
C LEU A 241 -11.96 -15.30 -15.30
N PRO A 242 -12.24 -15.93 -16.47
CA PRO A 242 -12.04 -17.36 -16.66
C PRO A 242 -10.55 -17.68 -16.53
N CYS A 243 -10.07 -17.90 -15.31
CA CYS A 243 -8.65 -18.01 -14.99
C CYS A 243 -8.30 -19.43 -14.54
N GLU A 244 -7.24 -19.99 -15.11
CA GLU A 244 -6.64 -21.25 -14.68
C GLU A 244 -5.28 -20.99 -14.03
N PHE A 245 -5.12 -21.41 -12.78
CA PHE A 245 -3.83 -21.39 -12.10
C PHE A 245 -3.01 -22.62 -12.49
N VAL A 246 -1.78 -22.40 -12.94
CA VAL A 246 -0.83 -23.43 -13.34
C VAL A 246 0.46 -23.34 -12.56
N GLU A 247 1.17 -24.45 -12.47
CA GLU A 247 2.48 -24.46 -11.85
C GLU A 247 3.50 -23.66 -12.69
N PRO A 248 4.53 -23.05 -12.07
CA PRO A 248 5.49 -22.22 -12.81
C PRO A 248 6.19 -22.94 -13.97
N HIS A 249 6.37 -24.26 -13.88
CA HIS A 249 7.02 -25.06 -14.92
C HIS A 249 6.12 -25.28 -16.16
N ASP A 250 4.80 -25.21 -16.01
CA ASP A 250 3.83 -25.37 -17.10
C ASP A 250 3.63 -24.07 -17.89
N LEU A 251 4.09 -22.93 -17.36
CA LEU A 251 3.91 -21.60 -17.95
C LEU A 251 4.37 -21.55 -19.42
N LYS A 252 5.47 -22.24 -19.74
CA LYS A 252 6.01 -22.34 -21.09
C LYS A 252 5.04 -23.00 -22.06
N GLU A 253 4.39 -24.09 -21.64
CA GLU A 253 3.46 -24.84 -22.48
C GLU A 253 2.19 -24.03 -22.72
N VAL A 254 1.55 -23.55 -21.64
CA VAL A 254 0.30 -22.79 -21.76
C VAL A 254 0.48 -21.47 -22.49
N SER A 255 1.67 -20.84 -22.42
CA SER A 255 1.95 -19.62 -23.18
C SER A 255 1.93 -19.81 -24.71
N LYS A 256 2.04 -21.06 -25.19
CA LYS A 256 2.11 -21.42 -26.61
C LYS A 256 0.83 -22.10 -27.11
N SER A 257 0.28 -23.02 -26.32
CA SER A 257 -0.84 -23.88 -26.73
C SER A 257 -2.03 -23.84 -25.78
N GLY A 258 -2.05 -22.89 -24.85
CA GLY A 258 -3.18 -22.67 -23.95
C GLY A 258 -4.48 -22.36 -24.71
N ASP A 259 -5.59 -22.69 -24.09
CA ASP A 259 -6.92 -22.33 -24.55
C ASP A 259 -7.12 -20.81 -24.46
N MET A 260 -7.66 -20.21 -25.52
CA MET A 260 -7.89 -18.77 -25.62
C MET A 260 -9.23 -18.33 -25.03
N SER A 261 -10.10 -19.26 -24.61
CA SER A 261 -11.32 -18.92 -23.88
C SER A 261 -11.08 -18.68 -22.38
N LYS A 262 -9.82 -18.63 -21.96
CA LYS A 262 -9.40 -18.39 -20.58
C LYS A 262 -8.03 -17.68 -20.53
N VAL A 263 -7.68 -17.24 -19.34
CA VAL A 263 -6.35 -16.72 -19.01
C VAL A 263 -5.65 -17.67 -18.06
N TYR A 264 -4.31 -17.64 -18.06
CA TYR A 264 -3.49 -18.48 -17.21
C TYR A 264 -2.78 -17.63 -16.16
N ALA A 265 -2.70 -18.13 -14.93
CA ALA A 265 -2.03 -17.45 -13.82
C ALA A 265 -1.05 -18.38 -13.10
N THR A 266 0.01 -17.81 -12.54
CA THR A 266 0.91 -18.55 -11.65
C THR A 266 1.45 -17.63 -10.54
N VAL A 267 1.66 -18.18 -9.34
CA VAL A 267 2.14 -17.42 -8.18
C VAL A 267 3.55 -17.88 -7.82
N LEU A 268 4.49 -16.94 -7.87
CA LEU A 268 5.89 -17.22 -7.57
C LEU A 268 6.23 -16.97 -6.10
N SER A 269 6.66 -18.04 -5.43
CA SER A 269 7.44 -17.97 -4.20
C SER A 269 8.93 -17.94 -4.51
N ARG A 270 9.74 -17.58 -3.50
CA ARG A 270 11.21 -17.49 -3.58
C ARG A 270 11.85 -18.71 -4.26
N HIS A 271 11.46 -19.92 -3.87
CA HIS A 271 12.05 -21.18 -4.38
C HIS A 271 11.79 -21.44 -5.87
N HIS A 272 10.81 -20.78 -6.50
CA HIS A 272 10.55 -20.95 -7.93
C HIS A 272 11.56 -20.24 -8.81
N HIS A 273 12.22 -19.20 -8.31
CA HIS A 273 13.08 -18.35 -9.13
C HIS A 273 14.43 -18.02 -8.50
N LEU A 274 14.60 -18.15 -7.19
CA LEU A 274 15.90 -17.98 -6.53
C LEU A 274 16.62 -19.30 -6.44
N VAL A 275 17.88 -19.31 -6.88
CA VAL A 275 18.74 -20.49 -6.85
C VAL A 275 20.16 -20.10 -6.46
N ARG A 276 20.86 -20.98 -5.75
CA ARG A 276 22.27 -20.81 -5.42
C ARG A 276 23.10 -20.85 -6.70
N LYS A 277 24.08 -19.95 -6.81
CA LYS A 277 24.92 -19.80 -8.01
C LYS A 277 25.77 -21.04 -8.33
N THR A 278 26.05 -21.88 -7.34
CA THR A 278 26.97 -23.02 -7.47
C THR A 278 26.31 -24.30 -7.98
N ASP A 279 25.11 -24.61 -7.50
CA ASP A 279 24.44 -25.91 -7.74
C ASP A 279 22.96 -25.78 -8.16
N GLY A 280 22.40 -24.57 -8.17
CA GLY A 280 21.01 -24.34 -8.58
C GLY A 280 19.97 -24.67 -7.51
N VAL A 281 20.35 -25.00 -6.26
CA VAL A 281 19.42 -25.36 -5.19
C VAL A 281 18.94 -24.11 -4.44
N TYR A 282 17.70 -24.12 -3.95
CA TYR A 282 17.18 -23.09 -3.05
C TYR A 282 17.18 -23.57 -1.60
N ASP A 283 17.95 -22.91 -0.73
CA ASP A 283 17.86 -23.08 0.72
C ASP A 283 17.33 -21.78 1.36
N PRO A 284 16.15 -21.81 2.02
CA PRO A 284 15.53 -20.61 2.58
C PRO A 284 16.31 -20.01 3.76
N LEU A 285 16.97 -20.84 4.59
CA LEU A 285 17.71 -20.36 5.76
C LEU A 285 19.04 -19.74 5.35
N GLU A 286 19.75 -20.36 4.40
CA GLU A 286 20.98 -19.78 3.85
C GLU A 286 20.69 -18.49 3.11
N TYR A 287 19.64 -18.44 2.29
CA TYR A 287 19.26 -17.23 1.57
C TYR A 287 18.96 -16.04 2.49
N GLU A 288 18.36 -16.28 3.66
CA GLU A 288 18.04 -15.21 4.61
C GLU A 288 19.31 -14.57 5.21
N HIS A 289 20.40 -15.34 5.36
CA HIS A 289 21.66 -14.85 5.93
C HIS A 289 22.70 -14.46 4.86
N HIS A 290 22.64 -15.10 3.70
CA HIS A 290 23.63 -15.00 2.60
C HIS A 290 22.95 -14.85 1.22
N PRO A 291 22.11 -13.82 1.01
CA PRO A 291 21.40 -13.62 -0.24
C PRO A 291 22.34 -13.40 -1.44
N GLU A 292 23.58 -12.96 -1.20
CA GLU A 292 24.62 -12.76 -2.20
C GLU A 292 25.07 -14.05 -2.91
N LEU A 293 24.83 -15.22 -2.31
CA LEU A 293 25.15 -16.53 -2.91
C LEU A 293 24.12 -16.96 -3.97
N TYR A 294 23.00 -16.24 -4.05
CA TYR A 294 21.86 -16.58 -4.90
C TYR A 294 21.80 -15.70 -6.15
N THR A 295 21.11 -16.21 -7.17
CA THR A 295 20.70 -15.46 -8.35
C THR A 295 19.23 -15.76 -8.68
N SER A 296 18.60 -14.91 -9.49
CA SER A 296 17.25 -15.13 -9.97
C SER A 296 17.26 -15.71 -11.39
N HIS A 297 16.58 -16.84 -11.60
CA HIS A 297 16.33 -17.45 -12.90
C HIS A 297 15.03 -16.96 -13.56
N PHE A 298 14.27 -16.08 -12.88
CA PHE A 298 13.00 -15.54 -13.38
C PHE A 298 13.07 -15.07 -14.85
N ARG A 299 14.13 -14.33 -15.21
CA ARG A 299 14.38 -13.79 -16.55
C ARG A 299 14.47 -14.86 -17.66
N GLU A 300 14.82 -16.09 -17.33
CA GLU A 300 15.09 -17.17 -18.29
C GLU A 300 13.96 -18.21 -18.27
N SER A 301 13.47 -18.58 -17.08
CA SER A 301 12.49 -19.64 -16.92
C SER A 301 11.03 -19.16 -16.93
N ILE A 302 10.77 -17.89 -16.57
CA ILE A 302 9.40 -17.38 -16.37
C ILE A 302 9.07 -16.18 -17.26
N ALA A 303 9.90 -15.13 -17.23
CA ALA A 303 9.65 -13.88 -17.93
C ALA A 303 9.39 -14.04 -19.45
N PRO A 304 10.08 -14.93 -20.19
CA PRO A 304 9.82 -15.13 -21.62
C PRO A 304 8.41 -15.65 -21.95
N TYR A 305 7.73 -16.23 -20.96
CA TYR A 305 6.41 -16.82 -21.08
C TYR A 305 5.33 -16.01 -20.35
N THR A 306 5.68 -14.83 -19.84
CA THR A 306 4.81 -13.94 -19.07
C THR A 306 4.22 -12.88 -19.96
N THR A 307 2.90 -12.69 -19.95
CA THR A 307 2.24 -11.59 -20.65
C THR A 307 2.17 -10.34 -19.79
N CYS A 308 1.77 -10.52 -18.53
CA CYS A 308 1.67 -9.45 -17.55
C CYS A 308 2.26 -9.90 -16.22
N LEU A 309 3.21 -9.12 -15.69
CA LEU A 309 3.80 -9.34 -14.38
C LEU A 309 3.11 -8.45 -13.33
N ILE A 310 2.64 -9.05 -12.24
CA ILE A 310 2.13 -8.35 -11.06
C ILE A 310 3.17 -8.53 -9.97
N ASN A 311 4.00 -7.50 -9.78
CA ASN A 311 5.10 -7.54 -8.83
C ASN A 311 4.66 -7.03 -7.46
N GLY A 312 4.75 -7.89 -6.44
CA GLY A 312 4.34 -7.59 -5.06
C GLY A 312 5.41 -7.92 -4.01
N ILE A 313 6.64 -8.18 -4.43
CA ILE A 313 7.75 -8.52 -3.52
C ILE A 313 8.43 -7.26 -3.00
N TYR A 314 8.78 -7.29 -1.71
CA TYR A 314 9.79 -6.40 -1.17
C TYR A 314 11.17 -6.82 -1.69
N TRP A 315 12.00 -5.84 -2.04
CA TRP A 315 13.36 -6.07 -2.48
C TRP A 315 14.38 -5.38 -1.57
N ASP A 316 15.44 -6.11 -1.24
CA ASP A 316 16.58 -5.58 -0.50
C ASP A 316 17.80 -5.45 -1.45
N PRO A 317 18.61 -4.37 -1.34
CA PRO A 317 19.77 -4.16 -2.20
C PRO A 317 20.79 -5.30 -2.26
N HIS A 318 20.86 -6.14 -1.22
CA HIS A 318 21.75 -7.30 -1.18
C HIS A 318 21.17 -8.55 -1.85
N THR A 319 19.91 -8.49 -2.28
CA THR A 319 19.20 -9.62 -2.92
C THR A 319 19.18 -9.50 -4.45
N PRO A 320 19.13 -10.63 -5.18
CA PRO A 320 19.03 -10.61 -6.64
C PRO A 320 17.79 -9.88 -7.13
N ARG A 321 17.97 -9.03 -8.16
CA ARG A 321 16.85 -8.41 -8.88
C ARG A 321 16.05 -9.46 -9.66
N LEU A 322 14.77 -9.19 -9.86
CA LEU A 322 13.88 -10.04 -10.63
C LEU A 322 14.13 -9.85 -12.14
N LEU A 323 14.20 -8.59 -12.59
CA LEU A 323 14.54 -8.21 -13.97
C LEU A 323 15.55 -7.06 -13.98
N ARG A 324 16.61 -7.24 -14.76
CA ARG A 324 17.57 -6.18 -15.12
C ARG A 324 17.21 -5.53 -16.45
N ARG A 325 17.78 -4.36 -16.73
CA ARG A 325 17.63 -3.69 -18.04
C ARG A 325 18.01 -4.60 -19.21
N LEU A 326 19.14 -5.29 -19.10
CA LEU A 326 19.60 -6.22 -20.14
C LEU A 326 18.64 -7.41 -20.33
N ASP A 327 17.91 -7.79 -19.28
CA ASP A 327 16.91 -8.85 -19.37
C ASP A 327 15.68 -8.34 -20.17
N ALA A 328 15.21 -7.13 -19.90
CA ALA A 328 14.13 -6.50 -20.66
C ALA A 328 14.48 -6.33 -22.16
N GLN A 329 15.70 -5.88 -22.47
CA GLN A 329 16.18 -5.81 -23.87
C GLN A 329 16.11 -7.17 -24.57
N ARG A 330 16.48 -8.26 -23.88
CA ARG A 330 16.41 -9.62 -24.45
C ARG A 330 14.97 -10.07 -24.67
N LEU A 331 14.09 -9.79 -23.71
CA LEU A 331 12.68 -10.18 -23.75
C LEU A 331 11.90 -9.45 -24.85
N MET A 332 12.32 -8.24 -25.21
CA MET A 332 11.69 -7.43 -26.27
C MET A 332 12.29 -7.65 -27.67
N ARG A 333 13.28 -8.53 -27.82
CA ARG A 333 13.80 -8.85 -29.15
C ARG A 333 12.69 -9.46 -29.99
N PRO A 334 12.55 -9.03 -31.26
CA PRO A 334 11.57 -9.63 -32.17
C PRO A 334 11.77 -11.14 -32.22
N VAL A 335 10.69 -11.90 -32.01
CA VAL A 335 10.71 -13.34 -32.23
C VAL A 335 10.79 -13.60 -33.74
N GLU A 336 11.58 -14.59 -34.16
CA GLU A 336 11.64 -15.00 -35.57
C GLU A 336 10.23 -15.33 -36.07
N ARG A 337 9.77 -14.55 -37.07
CA ARG A 337 8.43 -14.68 -37.63
C ARG A 337 8.32 -16.03 -38.34
N SER A 338 7.47 -16.90 -37.83
CA SER A 338 7.25 -18.23 -38.39
C SER A 338 6.13 -18.27 -39.43
N ALA A 339 5.28 -17.22 -39.50
CA ALA A 339 4.16 -17.12 -40.43
C ALA A 339 4.08 -15.72 -41.08
N PRO A 340 3.48 -15.60 -42.29
CA PRO A 340 3.21 -14.30 -42.89
C PRO A 340 2.20 -13.52 -42.03
N THR A 341 2.58 -12.33 -41.59
CA THR A 341 1.73 -11.43 -40.80
C THR A 341 0.54 -10.97 -41.64
N MET A 342 -0.69 -11.24 -41.19
CA MET A 342 -1.89 -10.65 -41.79
C MET A 342 -2.01 -9.18 -41.33
N GLU A 343 -2.11 -8.24 -42.26
CA GLU A 343 -2.12 -6.79 -41.97
C GLU A 343 -3.24 -6.39 -40.97
N GLY A 344 -4.43 -7.01 -41.09
CA GLY A 344 -5.55 -6.76 -40.18
C GLY A 344 -5.55 -7.58 -38.88
N SER A 345 -4.51 -8.38 -38.62
CA SER A 345 -4.38 -9.20 -37.41
C SER A 345 -2.91 -9.29 -37.02
N PRO A 346 -2.31 -8.18 -36.57
CA PRO A 346 -0.89 -8.14 -36.23
C PRO A 346 -0.57 -9.11 -35.08
N GLU A 347 0.64 -9.66 -35.09
CA GLU A 347 1.16 -10.39 -33.93
C GLU A 347 1.66 -9.39 -32.88
N LEU A 348 1.69 -9.81 -31.61
CA LEU A 348 2.31 -9.03 -30.55
C LEU A 348 3.82 -8.89 -30.77
N PRO A 349 4.42 -7.73 -30.44
CA PRO A 349 5.85 -7.49 -30.66
C PRO A 349 6.76 -8.36 -29.78
N HIS A 350 6.28 -8.75 -28.59
CA HIS A 350 6.94 -9.62 -27.64
C HIS A 350 5.90 -10.14 -26.62
N LYS A 351 6.29 -11.10 -25.77
CA LYS A 351 5.37 -11.71 -24.81
C LYS A 351 5.12 -10.81 -23.60
N LEU A 352 6.16 -10.25 -22.98
CA LEU A 352 6.06 -9.44 -21.75
C LEU A 352 5.55 -8.03 -22.03
N LEU A 353 4.23 -7.88 -22.19
CA LEU A 353 3.61 -6.62 -22.58
C LEU A 353 3.51 -5.61 -21.44
N ALA A 354 3.34 -6.06 -20.21
CA ALA A 354 3.03 -5.18 -19.08
C ALA A 354 3.62 -5.64 -17.75
N ILE A 355 3.95 -4.68 -16.89
CA ILE A 355 4.37 -4.88 -15.51
C ILE A 355 3.59 -3.92 -14.61
N CYS A 356 2.80 -4.47 -13.69
CA CYS A 356 2.27 -3.75 -12.54
C CYS A 356 3.21 -3.95 -11.36
N ASP A 357 4.07 -2.97 -11.09
CA ASP A 357 4.97 -2.99 -9.94
C ASP A 357 4.32 -2.34 -8.72
N ILE A 358 3.60 -3.14 -7.94
CA ILE A 358 2.86 -2.70 -6.76
C ILE A 358 3.78 -2.42 -5.58
N SER A 359 5.02 -2.96 -5.58
CA SER A 359 6.01 -2.60 -4.56
C SER A 359 6.44 -1.13 -4.69
N ALA A 360 6.41 -0.60 -5.92
CA ALA A 360 6.74 0.79 -6.25
C ALA A 360 8.12 1.22 -5.68
N ASP A 361 9.08 0.28 -5.66
CA ASP A 361 10.45 0.54 -5.25
C ASP A 361 11.30 1.03 -6.44
N THR A 362 11.55 2.33 -6.51
CA THR A 362 12.39 2.93 -7.57
C THR A 362 13.79 2.31 -7.59
N GLY A 363 14.22 1.78 -8.73
CA GLY A 363 15.46 1.03 -8.87
C GLY A 363 15.49 -0.22 -8.01
N GLY A 364 14.34 -0.86 -7.78
CA GLY A 364 14.15 -2.04 -6.91
C GLY A 364 14.23 -3.38 -7.65
N SER A 365 13.33 -4.32 -7.34
CA SER A 365 13.37 -5.65 -7.98
C SER A 365 13.28 -5.62 -9.52
N ILE A 366 12.65 -4.58 -10.07
CA ILE A 366 12.64 -4.23 -11.49
C ILE A 366 13.64 -3.07 -11.68
N GLU A 367 14.83 -3.36 -12.19
CA GLU A 367 15.95 -2.40 -12.22
C GLU A 367 15.63 -1.08 -12.92
N PHE A 368 14.88 -1.18 -14.01
CA PHE A 368 14.60 -0.06 -14.90
C PHE A 368 13.35 0.73 -14.54
N MET A 369 12.65 0.37 -13.45
CA MET A 369 11.61 1.21 -12.90
C MET A 369 12.27 2.33 -12.09
N THR A 370 12.57 3.44 -12.73
CA THR A 370 13.31 4.57 -12.14
C THR A 370 12.41 5.54 -11.39
N GLU A 371 11.14 5.63 -11.80
CA GLU A 371 10.14 6.53 -11.23
C GLU A 371 8.79 5.83 -11.06
N CYS A 372 8.05 6.25 -10.03
CA CYS A 372 6.69 5.78 -9.80
C CYS A 372 5.70 6.55 -10.67
N THR A 373 4.84 5.83 -11.38
CA THR A 373 3.64 6.43 -12.01
C THR A 373 2.70 7.00 -10.95
N THR A 374 1.76 7.86 -11.34
CA THR A 374 0.80 8.50 -10.42
C THR A 374 -0.63 8.13 -10.81
N ILE A 375 -1.62 8.39 -9.96
CA ILE A 375 -3.02 8.14 -10.34
C ILE A 375 -3.43 9.01 -11.55
N ASP A 376 -2.87 10.22 -11.67
CA ASP A 376 -3.13 11.13 -12.80
C ASP A 376 -2.43 10.67 -14.10
N LYS A 377 -1.24 10.07 -13.98
CA LYS A 377 -0.47 9.46 -15.07
C LYS A 377 -0.13 8.01 -14.71
N PRO A 378 -1.09 7.08 -14.86
CA PRO A 378 -1.00 5.74 -14.27
C PRO A 378 -0.10 4.77 -15.03
N PHE A 379 0.25 5.10 -16.27
CA PHE A 379 1.09 4.25 -17.11
C PHE A 379 2.21 5.06 -17.75
N CYS A 380 3.36 4.43 -17.89
CA CYS A 380 4.40 4.83 -18.83
C CYS A 380 4.82 3.61 -19.65
N MET A 381 5.39 3.84 -20.82
CA MET A 381 6.01 2.79 -21.63
C MET A 381 7.52 2.83 -21.42
N TYR A 382 8.10 1.68 -21.13
CA TYR A 382 9.54 1.50 -21.05
C TYR A 382 10.09 0.88 -22.34
N ASP A 383 10.89 1.64 -23.08
CA ASP A 383 11.70 1.15 -24.21
C ASP A 383 13.11 0.79 -23.68
N ALA A 384 13.45 -0.49 -23.66
CA ALA A 384 14.75 -0.94 -23.13
C ALA A 384 15.90 -0.73 -24.11
N ASP A 385 15.64 -0.63 -25.42
CA ASP A 385 16.69 -0.41 -26.43
C ASP A 385 17.19 1.03 -26.32
N GLN A 386 16.26 1.99 -26.29
CA GLN A 386 16.56 3.42 -26.12
C GLN A 386 16.82 3.81 -24.66
N HIS A 387 16.34 3.00 -23.72
CA HIS A 387 16.35 3.28 -22.29
C HIS A 387 15.65 4.60 -21.94
N ILE A 388 14.46 4.76 -22.51
CA ILE A 388 13.61 5.93 -22.26
C ILE A 388 12.23 5.47 -21.80
N ASP A 389 11.65 6.26 -20.91
CA ASP A 389 10.25 6.17 -20.55
C ASP A 389 9.46 7.21 -21.35
N HIS A 390 8.31 6.83 -21.89
CA HIS A 390 7.42 7.78 -22.55
C HIS A 390 5.94 7.56 -22.20
N ASP A 391 5.16 8.66 -22.22
CA ASP A 391 3.76 8.68 -21.79
C ASP A 391 2.80 8.04 -22.83
N SER A 392 3.24 7.82 -24.08
CA SER A 392 2.42 7.15 -25.10
C SER A 392 2.38 5.64 -24.87
N VAL A 393 1.20 5.01 -24.96
CA VAL A 393 1.03 3.55 -24.93
C VAL A 393 1.31 2.86 -26.27
N GLU A 394 1.59 3.65 -27.32
CA GLU A 394 1.96 3.18 -28.65
C GLU A 394 3.45 2.82 -28.74
N GLY A 395 3.84 2.12 -29.82
CA GLY A 395 5.23 1.78 -30.09
C GLY A 395 5.73 0.51 -29.39
N ASN A 396 7.03 0.24 -29.50
CA ASN A 396 7.66 -0.90 -28.85
C ASN A 396 7.95 -0.58 -27.38
N GLY A 397 7.92 -1.58 -26.50
CA GLY A 397 8.16 -1.39 -25.07
C GLY A 397 7.25 -2.22 -24.18
N ILE A 398 7.49 -2.07 -22.87
CA ILE A 398 6.72 -2.69 -21.78
C ILE A 398 5.87 -1.60 -21.11
N LEU A 399 4.56 -1.86 -20.97
CA LEU A 399 3.67 -0.97 -20.22
C LEU A 399 3.93 -1.11 -18.73
N MET A 400 4.34 -0.03 -18.08
CA MET A 400 4.63 0.02 -16.65
C MET A 400 3.50 0.70 -15.89
N CYS A 401 3.09 0.11 -14.76
CA CYS A 401 2.21 0.72 -13.76
C CYS A 401 2.85 0.54 -12.37
N SER A 402 3.32 1.62 -11.77
CA SER A 402 4.09 1.64 -10.51
C SER A 402 3.55 2.67 -9.51
N ILE A 403 2.22 2.76 -9.37
CA ILE A 403 1.56 3.74 -8.48
C ILE A 403 1.85 3.41 -7.01
N ASP A 404 2.45 4.34 -6.26
CA ASP A 404 2.89 4.14 -4.87
C ASP A 404 1.75 4.22 -3.82
N ASN A 405 0.58 4.68 -4.24
CA ASN A 405 -0.57 4.95 -3.38
C ASN A 405 -1.87 4.30 -3.88
N LEU A 406 -1.77 3.17 -4.59
CA LEU A 406 -2.87 2.40 -5.17
C LEU A 406 -4.14 2.29 -4.29
N PRO A 407 -4.08 2.02 -2.97
CA PRO A 407 -5.29 1.91 -2.14
C PRO A 407 -6.11 3.20 -2.04
N ALA A 408 -5.55 4.37 -2.40
CA ALA A 408 -6.29 5.64 -2.44
C ALA A 408 -7.39 5.66 -3.53
N GLN A 409 -7.31 4.76 -4.52
CA GLN A 409 -8.32 4.61 -5.56
C GLN A 409 -9.57 3.86 -5.09
N LEU A 410 -9.46 3.04 -4.04
CA LEU A 410 -10.56 2.32 -3.39
C LEU A 410 -10.66 2.74 -1.90
N PRO A 411 -10.95 4.02 -1.62
CA PRO A 411 -10.69 4.61 -0.31
C PRO A 411 -11.64 4.14 0.78
N ILE A 412 -12.86 3.72 0.45
CA ILE A 412 -13.85 3.28 1.44
C ILE A 412 -13.41 1.93 2.01
N GLU A 413 -13.17 0.96 1.14
CA GLU A 413 -12.80 -0.38 1.53
C GLU A 413 -11.39 -0.42 2.16
N ALA A 414 -10.46 0.38 1.63
CA ALA A 414 -9.16 0.58 2.26
C ALA A 414 -9.28 1.14 3.70
N THR A 415 -10.20 2.08 3.93
CA THR A 415 -10.47 2.64 5.28
C THR A 415 -11.06 1.60 6.22
N GLU A 416 -11.98 0.77 5.75
CA GLU A 416 -12.57 -0.30 6.56
C GLU A 416 -11.53 -1.35 6.94
N TYR A 417 -10.80 -1.87 5.95
CA TYR A 417 -9.79 -2.92 6.15
C TYR A 417 -8.64 -2.48 7.05
N PHE A 418 -8.20 -1.22 6.88
CA PHE A 418 -7.16 -0.64 7.72
C PHE A 418 -7.67 -0.41 9.14
N GLY A 419 -8.90 0.09 9.28
CA GLY A 419 -9.54 0.30 10.57
C GLY A 419 -9.73 -0.99 11.37
N ASP A 420 -10.05 -2.12 10.73
CA ASP A 420 -10.18 -3.42 11.40
C ASP A 420 -8.90 -3.84 12.14
N ARG A 421 -7.76 -3.51 11.54
CA ARG A 421 -6.44 -3.86 12.07
C ARG A 421 -5.94 -2.83 13.08
N LEU A 422 -6.32 -1.57 12.91
CA LEU A 422 -5.89 -0.50 13.80
C LEU A 422 -6.74 -0.42 15.08
N CYS A 423 -8.07 -0.61 14.97
CA CYS A 423 -9.02 -0.41 16.08
C CYS A 423 -8.63 -1.14 17.39
N PRO A 424 -8.13 -2.39 17.36
CA PRO A 424 -7.69 -3.08 18.58
C PRO A 424 -6.63 -2.31 19.39
N TYR A 425 -5.78 -1.53 18.73
CA TYR A 425 -4.70 -0.76 19.36
C TYR A 425 -5.11 0.68 19.71
N ILE A 426 -6.23 1.18 19.18
CA ILE A 426 -6.73 2.52 19.50
C ILE A 426 -7.03 2.66 20.99
N TRP A 427 -7.47 1.58 21.65
CA TRP A 427 -7.82 1.60 23.07
C TRP A 427 -6.65 1.96 23.98
N GLU A 428 -5.46 1.42 23.73
CA GLU A 428 -4.25 1.78 24.48
C GLU A 428 -3.71 3.15 24.05
N MET A 429 -3.74 3.48 22.75
CA MET A 429 -3.35 4.82 22.26
C MET A 429 -4.23 5.93 22.86
N LEU A 430 -5.52 5.67 23.09
CA LEU A 430 -6.48 6.60 23.69
C LEU A 430 -6.11 6.98 25.12
N GLN A 431 -5.52 6.06 25.89
CA GLN A 431 -5.08 6.34 27.26
C GLN A 431 -3.79 7.14 27.31
N SER A 432 -3.15 7.35 26.16
CA SER A 432 -1.81 7.91 26.12
C SER A 432 -1.77 9.38 26.53
N ASP A 433 -0.76 9.71 27.34
CA ASP A 433 -0.44 11.08 27.73
C ASP A 433 1.01 11.40 27.33
N ALA A 434 1.15 12.15 26.23
CA ALA A 434 2.45 12.53 25.69
C ALA A 434 3.32 13.34 26.66
N THR A 435 2.75 13.91 27.73
CA THR A 435 3.50 14.64 28.76
C THR A 435 4.22 13.70 29.74
N ARG A 436 3.73 12.47 29.89
CA ARG A 436 4.33 11.47 30.79
C ARG A 436 5.50 10.76 30.10
N PRO A 437 6.47 10.23 30.85
CA PRO A 437 7.51 9.35 30.29
C PRO A 437 6.91 8.09 29.64
N LEU A 438 7.50 7.63 28.53
CA LEU A 438 7.02 6.46 27.76
C LEU A 438 7.04 5.14 28.57
N ASP A 439 7.94 5.01 29.55
CA ASP A 439 8.00 3.83 30.41
C ASP A 439 6.77 3.68 31.31
N GLN A 440 6.05 4.77 31.57
CA GLN A 440 4.81 4.79 32.35
C GLN A 440 3.54 4.51 31.52
N GLU A 441 3.67 4.32 30.21
CA GLU A 441 2.57 4.04 29.30
C GLU A 441 2.30 2.53 29.21
N GLU A 442 1.05 2.10 29.31
CA GLU A 442 0.67 0.68 29.22
C GLU A 442 0.43 0.24 27.77
N PHE A 443 1.45 0.43 26.92
CA PHE A 443 1.41 -0.04 25.54
C PHE A 443 1.88 -1.48 25.40
N SER A 444 1.19 -2.22 24.54
CA SER A 444 1.69 -3.47 23.99
C SER A 444 3.01 -3.24 23.24
N PRO A 445 3.84 -4.28 23.06
CA PRO A 445 5.08 -4.17 22.28
C PRO A 445 4.86 -3.59 20.88
N GLN A 446 3.74 -3.93 20.24
CA GLN A 446 3.38 -3.50 18.89
C GLN A 446 3.25 -1.99 18.77
N VAL A 447 2.68 -1.32 19.78
CA VAL A 447 2.55 0.15 19.79
C VAL A 447 3.79 0.80 20.41
N ARG A 448 4.32 0.25 21.49
CA ARG A 448 5.52 0.79 22.17
C ARG A 448 6.71 0.90 21.23
N ASP A 449 6.94 -0.14 20.43
CA ASP A 449 8.06 -0.19 19.48
C ASP A 449 7.82 0.67 18.23
N ALA A 450 6.59 1.07 17.99
CA ALA A 450 6.20 1.99 16.92
C ALA A 450 6.34 3.47 17.32
N VAL A 451 6.65 3.78 18.58
CA VAL A 451 6.85 5.15 19.05
C VAL A 451 8.20 5.69 18.56
N ILE A 452 8.17 6.60 17.59
CA ILE A 452 9.35 7.25 17.01
C ILE A 452 9.90 8.33 17.92
N THR A 453 9.02 9.22 18.40
CA THR A 453 9.36 10.36 19.26
C THR A 453 8.55 10.32 20.54
N THR A 454 9.11 10.81 21.64
CA THR A 454 8.39 11.06 22.90
C THR A 454 9.15 12.10 23.72
N ASN A 455 8.45 12.96 24.46
CA ASN A 455 9.05 13.93 25.40
C ASN A 455 10.24 14.73 24.81
N GLY A 456 10.12 15.09 23.53
CA GLY A 456 11.08 15.90 22.78
C GLY A 456 12.35 15.18 22.30
N LYS A 457 12.36 13.85 22.32
CA LYS A 457 13.50 13.03 21.87
C LYS A 457 13.04 11.89 20.96
N LEU A 458 13.96 11.38 20.14
CA LEU A 458 13.79 10.07 19.51
C LEU A 458 13.81 8.99 20.59
N THR A 459 13.00 7.94 20.43
CA THR A 459 13.14 6.77 21.30
C THR A 459 14.38 5.94 20.89
N PRO A 460 14.93 5.10 21.78
CA PRO A 460 16.22 4.42 21.54
C PRO A 460 16.28 3.64 20.22
N LYS A 461 15.16 3.04 19.78
CA LYS A 461 15.09 2.28 18.52
C LYS A 461 15.27 3.14 17.27
N PHE A 462 15.07 4.46 17.37
CA PHE A 462 15.09 5.37 16.22
C PHE A 462 16.23 6.40 16.27
N GLU A 463 17.10 6.37 17.28
CA GLU A 463 18.26 7.26 17.36
C GLU A 463 19.21 7.15 16.15
N TYR A 464 19.18 6.02 15.42
CA TYR A 464 19.93 5.84 14.18
C TYR A 464 19.55 6.86 13.09
N ILE A 465 18.35 7.48 13.15
CA ILE A 465 17.91 8.49 12.18
C ILE A 465 18.88 9.68 12.17
N HIS A 466 19.45 10.07 13.32
CA HIS A 466 20.47 11.13 13.36
C HIS A 466 21.70 10.76 12.50
N LYS A 467 22.19 9.52 12.62
CA LYS A 467 23.32 9.03 11.83
C LYS A 467 23.00 8.97 10.33
N LEU A 468 21.77 8.62 9.96
CA LEU A 468 21.33 8.63 8.57
C LEU A 468 21.32 10.05 8.00
N ARG A 469 20.81 11.02 8.76
CA ARG A 469 20.79 12.44 8.36
C ARG A 469 22.20 13.00 8.16
N GLU A 470 23.14 12.67 9.05
CA GLU A 470 24.54 13.08 8.93
C GLU A 470 25.21 12.50 7.66
N LYS A 471 25.00 11.21 7.38
CA LYS A 471 25.54 10.57 6.16
C LYS A 471 25.01 11.22 4.88
N SER A 472 23.70 11.47 4.81
CA SER A 472 23.09 12.14 3.65
C SER A 472 23.63 13.56 3.47
N ALA A 473 23.83 14.30 4.57
CA ALA A 473 24.42 15.64 4.51
C ALA A 473 25.86 15.62 4.00
N VAL A 474 26.67 14.63 4.37
CA VAL A 474 28.04 14.43 3.87
C VAL A 474 28.04 14.09 2.39
N THR A 475 27.16 13.21 1.90
CA THR A 475 27.06 12.88 0.47
C THR A 475 26.69 14.10 -0.38
N VAL A 476 25.76 14.94 0.10
CA VAL A 476 25.39 16.20 -0.56
C VAL A 476 26.53 17.20 -0.53
N TRP A 477 27.25 17.32 0.60
CA TRP A 477 28.43 18.18 0.70
C TRP A 477 29.54 17.75 -0.26
N TRP A 478 29.83 16.45 -0.40
CA TRP A 478 30.82 15.96 -1.37
C TRP A 478 30.43 16.24 -2.82
N CYS A 479 29.14 16.14 -3.17
CA CYS A 479 28.65 16.55 -4.50
C CYS A 479 28.71 18.07 -4.71
N ALA A 480 28.45 18.88 -3.67
CA ALA A 480 28.51 20.34 -3.75
C ALA A 480 29.95 20.91 -3.67
N SER A 481 30.91 20.15 -3.15
CA SER A 481 32.32 20.55 -2.99
C SER A 481 33.21 20.16 -4.17
N LEU A 482 32.69 19.41 -5.15
CA LEU A 482 33.39 19.18 -6.41
C LEU A 482 33.45 20.50 -7.19
N PRO A 483 34.65 21.02 -7.50
CA PRO A 483 34.76 22.25 -8.26
C PRO A 483 34.12 22.06 -9.63
N LYS A 484 33.17 22.93 -9.97
CA LYS A 484 32.72 23.14 -11.35
C LYS A 484 33.89 23.72 -12.14
N THR A 485 34.80 22.87 -12.60
CA THR A 485 35.86 23.27 -13.52
C THR A 485 35.98 22.28 -14.66
N LEU A 486 35.88 22.86 -15.86
CA LEU A 486 36.22 22.36 -17.19
C LEU A 486 35.15 21.48 -17.84
N HIS A 487 34.40 22.06 -18.78
CA HIS A 487 34.42 21.71 -20.21
C HIS A 487 34.07 22.99 -20.99
N GLY A 488 35.12 23.61 -21.55
CA GLY A 488 35.04 24.41 -22.77
C GLY A 488 35.57 23.57 -23.92
#